data_AF-A0A8J6I6T2-F1
#
_entry.id   AF-A0A8J6I6T2-F1
#
_cell.length_a   1.000
_cell.length_b   1.000
_cell.length_c   1.000
_cell.angle_alpha   90.00
_cell.angle_beta   90.00
_cell.angle_gamma   90.00
#
_symmetry.space_group_name_H-M   'P 1'
#
loop_
_entity.id
_entity.type
_entity.pdbx_description
1 polymer ?
#
loop_
_entity_poly.entity_id
_entity_poly.type
_entity_poly.pdbx_seq_one_letter_code
_entity_poly.pdbx_strand_id
1 'polypeptide(L)'
;MSNAGAEPGWIADTPWRSRSLVLMAGLSIAGLIGIWVCYGGCRDADRWATQLNWILGAIACAGIAVLGMFSWLLAGLRAVRAEKRYVTRNLMPILPRRGRADGPSAPGELGYWADARMKRYHLSTCLLVRGKHPFSMSLDELAATGRTACGVCLPLERVS
;
A
#
# COMPACT_ATOMS: atom_id res chain seq x y z
N MET A 1 -25.32 -31.31 0.24
CA MET A 1 -25.28 -30.16 1.18
C MET A 1 -23.94 -29.48 0.99
N SER A 2 -23.90 -28.37 0.26
CA SER A 2 -22.67 -27.66 -0.10
C SER A 2 -22.14 -26.88 1.09
N ASN A 3 -20.91 -27.16 1.49
CA ASN A 3 -20.14 -26.27 2.36
C ASN A 3 -19.92 -24.97 1.59
N ALA A 4 -20.74 -23.96 1.88
CA ALA A 4 -20.43 -22.58 1.52
C ALA A 4 -19.11 -22.25 2.22
N GLY A 5 -18.04 -22.23 1.45
CA GLY A 5 -16.70 -21.95 1.94
C GLY A 5 -16.70 -20.62 2.66
N ALA A 6 -16.42 -20.65 3.96
CA ALA A 6 -16.15 -19.44 4.72
C ALA A 6 -15.01 -18.71 4.02
N GLU A 7 -15.32 -17.61 3.34
CA GLU A 7 -14.30 -16.78 2.73
C GLU A 7 -13.33 -16.36 3.84
N PRO A 8 -12.01 -16.50 3.64
CA PRO A 8 -11.03 -16.16 4.65
C PRO A 8 -11.26 -14.71 5.13
N GLY A 9 -11.58 -14.54 6.41
CA GLY A 9 -11.98 -13.25 6.98
C GLY A 9 -10.97 -12.10 6.78
N TRP A 10 -9.74 -12.39 6.36
CA TRP A 10 -8.74 -11.38 6.02
C TRP A 10 -9.04 -10.61 4.72
N ILE A 11 -9.91 -11.11 3.84
CA ILE A 11 -10.33 -10.37 2.63
C ILE A 11 -11.38 -9.30 3.00
N ALA A 12 -12.22 -9.58 4.00
CA ALA A 12 -13.31 -8.71 4.42
C ALA A 12 -12.80 -7.37 5.02
N ASP A 13 -11.59 -7.37 5.59
CA ASP A 13 -10.98 -6.19 6.24
C ASP A 13 -9.94 -5.48 5.35
N THR A 14 -10.00 -5.67 4.03
CA THR A 14 -9.15 -4.90 3.14
C THR A 14 -9.59 -3.42 3.11
N PRO A 15 -8.67 -2.45 2.93
CA PRO A 15 -9.00 -1.03 2.87
C PRO A 15 -9.96 -0.67 1.72
N TRP A 16 -10.21 -1.61 0.81
CA TRP A 16 -11.05 -1.49 -0.36
C TRP A 16 -12.43 -2.11 -0.10
N ARG A 17 -13.31 -1.34 0.55
CA ARG A 17 -14.71 -1.77 0.78
C ARG A 17 -15.42 -2.10 -0.53
N SER A 18 -16.19 -3.20 -0.55
CA SER A 18 -17.01 -3.64 -1.68
C SER A 18 -17.90 -2.51 -2.24
N ARG A 19 -18.50 -1.69 -1.36
CA ARG A 19 -19.30 -0.53 -1.76
C ARG A 19 -18.53 0.48 -2.61
N SER A 20 -17.26 0.74 -2.30
CA SER A 20 -16.42 1.66 -3.07
C SER A 20 -16.09 1.08 -4.44
N LEU A 21 -15.91 -0.24 -4.53
CA LEU A 21 -15.68 -0.94 -5.79
C LEU A 21 -16.93 -0.92 -6.67
N VAL A 22 -18.12 -1.15 -6.10
CA VAL A 22 -19.40 -1.07 -6.83
C VAL A 22 -19.64 0.33 -7.36
N LEU A 23 -19.38 1.38 -6.56
CA LEU A 23 -19.53 2.77 -7.02
C LEU A 23 -18.55 3.10 -8.16
N MET A 24 -17.29 2.70 -8.01
CA MET A 24 -16.26 2.87 -9.04
C MET A 24 -16.65 2.17 -10.35
N ALA A 25 -17.01 0.89 -10.26
CA ALA A 25 -17.42 0.10 -11.41
C ALA A 25 -18.67 0.70 -12.07
N GLY A 26 -19.67 1.11 -11.28
CA GLY A 26 -20.88 1.75 -11.79
C GLY A 26 -20.60 3.05 -12.56
N LEU A 27 -19.76 3.93 -12.01
CA LEU A 27 -19.39 5.19 -12.68
C LEU A 27 -18.55 4.95 -13.94
N SER A 28 -17.63 3.99 -13.92
CA SER A 28 -16.83 3.63 -15.10
C SER A 28 -17.69 3.01 -16.20
N ILE A 29 -18.59 2.09 -15.86
CA ILE A 29 -19.52 1.49 -16.82
C ILE A 29 -20.44 2.56 -17.41
N ALA A 30 -21.01 3.44 -16.58
CA ALA A 30 -21.86 4.53 -17.05
C ALA A 30 -21.12 5.47 -18.02
N GLY A 31 -19.88 5.86 -17.68
CA GLY A 31 -19.06 6.70 -18.57
C GLY A 31 -18.72 6.00 -19.89
N LEU A 32 -18.39 4.71 -19.87
CA LEU A 32 -18.11 3.93 -21.09
C LEU A 32 -19.34 3.77 -21.98
N ILE A 33 -20.52 3.51 -21.40
CA ILE A 33 -21.78 3.47 -22.14
C ILE A 33 -22.06 4.84 -22.77
N GLY A 34 -21.86 5.92 -22.02
CA GLY A 34 -22.02 7.29 -22.54
C GLY A 34 -21.10 7.59 -23.73
N ILE A 35 -19.81 7.22 -23.64
CA ILE A 35 -18.86 7.34 -24.74
C ILE A 35 -19.32 6.55 -25.97
N TRP A 36 -19.81 5.31 -25.78
CA TRP A 36 -20.30 4.48 -26.88
C TRP A 36 -21.51 5.11 -27.59
N VAL A 37 -22.45 5.66 -26.82
CA VAL A 37 -23.61 6.40 -27.37
C VAL A 37 -23.17 7.63 -28.14
N CYS A 38 -22.26 8.43 -27.57
CA CYS A 38 -21.72 9.62 -28.26
C CYS A 38 -20.97 9.26 -29.54
N TYR A 39 -20.25 8.13 -29.56
CA TYR A 39 -19.60 7.63 -30.75
C TYR A 39 -20.60 7.30 -31.86
N GLY A 40 -21.69 6.60 -31.54
CA GLY A 40 -22.77 6.32 -32.50
C GLY A 40 -23.39 7.62 -33.05
N GLY A 41 -23.75 8.55 -32.17
CA GLY A 41 -24.32 9.84 -32.57
C GLY A 41 -23.36 10.69 -33.43
N CYS A 42 -22.06 10.65 -33.12
CA CYS A 42 -21.04 11.34 -33.91
C CYS A 42 -20.88 10.72 -35.31
N ARG A 43 -20.97 9.39 -35.42
CA ARG A 43 -20.86 8.67 -36.68
C ARG A 43 -22.00 9.00 -37.65
N ASP A 44 -23.22 9.17 -37.14
CA ASP A 44 -24.42 9.43 -37.94
C ASP A 44 -24.63 10.93 -38.23
N ALA A 45 -23.77 11.81 -37.72
CA ALA A 45 -23.91 13.25 -37.88
C ALA A 45 -23.23 13.77 -39.16
N ASP A 46 -24.02 14.34 -40.08
CA ASP A 46 -23.52 14.90 -41.35
C ASP A 46 -22.90 16.31 -41.21
N ARG A 47 -23.19 17.01 -40.11
CA ARG A 47 -22.76 18.39 -39.88
C ARG A 47 -21.68 18.46 -38.81
N TRP A 48 -20.62 19.21 -39.10
CA TRP A 48 -19.51 19.43 -38.16
C TRP A 48 -19.96 19.96 -36.78
N ALA A 49 -20.88 20.94 -36.75
CA ALA A 49 -21.38 21.49 -35.49
C ALA A 49 -22.07 20.43 -34.61
N THR A 50 -22.76 19.46 -35.23
CA THR A 50 -23.41 18.36 -34.53
C THR A 50 -22.40 17.32 -34.06
N GLN A 51 -21.40 16.98 -34.87
CA GLN A 51 -20.27 16.13 -34.47
C GLN A 51 -19.53 16.72 -33.25
N LEU A 52 -19.30 18.03 -33.25
CA LEU A 52 -18.65 18.72 -32.13
C LEU A 52 -19.43 18.56 -30.81
N ASN A 53 -20.76 18.66 -30.85
CA ASN A 53 -21.58 18.43 -29.66
C ASN A 53 -21.46 16.99 -29.12
N TRP A 54 -21.41 15.99 -30.01
CA TRP A 54 -21.18 14.60 -29.61
C TRP A 54 -19.80 14.37 -29.01
N ILE A 55 -18.75 15.01 -29.57
CA ILE A 55 -17.39 14.97 -29.02
C ILE A 55 -17.35 15.57 -27.61
N LEU A 56 -17.97 16.74 -27.40
CA LEU A 56 -18.06 17.35 -26.07
C LEU A 56 -18.81 16.45 -25.07
N GLY A 57 -19.87 15.77 -25.53
CA GLY A 57 -20.58 14.75 -24.74
C GLY A 57 -19.68 13.58 -24.35
N ALA A 58 -18.88 13.07 -25.29
CA ALA A 58 -17.93 11.98 -25.03
C ALA A 58 -16.86 12.39 -24.00
N ILE A 59 -16.34 13.62 -24.09
CA ILE A 59 -15.38 14.17 -23.11
C ILE A 59 -16.00 14.23 -21.71
N ALA A 60 -17.25 14.70 -21.60
CA ALA A 60 -17.95 14.73 -20.31
C ALA A 60 -18.13 13.31 -19.73
N CYS A 61 -18.50 12.33 -20.56
CA CYS A 61 -18.64 10.93 -20.15
C CYS A 61 -17.30 10.30 -19.72
N ALA A 62 -16.21 10.62 -20.41
CA ALA A 62 -14.86 10.23 -20.01
C ALA A 62 -14.49 10.82 -18.64
N GLY A 63 -14.88 12.08 -18.38
CA GLY A 63 -14.74 12.71 -17.07
C GLY A 63 -15.44 11.93 -15.96
N ILE A 64 -16.67 11.46 -16.19
CA ILE A 64 -17.41 10.63 -15.22
C ILE A 64 -16.67 9.32 -14.91
N ALA A 65 -16.16 8.63 -15.94
CA ALA A 65 -15.40 7.39 -15.75
C ALA A 65 -14.12 7.61 -14.93
N VAL A 66 -13.38 8.69 -15.21
CA VAL A 66 -12.16 9.06 -14.47
C VAL A 66 -12.49 9.46 -13.03
N LEU A 67 -13.57 10.21 -12.79
CA LEU A 67 -14.02 10.57 -11.44
C LEU A 67 -14.35 9.33 -10.59
N GLY A 68 -14.94 8.29 -11.20
CA GLY A 68 -15.15 7.00 -10.55
C GLY A 68 -13.84 6.40 -10.02
N MET A 69 -12.83 6.32 -10.88
CA MET A 69 -11.52 5.77 -10.51
C MET A 69 -10.79 6.64 -9.47
N PHE A 70 -10.86 7.96 -9.60
CA PHE A 70 -10.22 8.90 -8.67
C PHE A 70 -10.88 8.85 -7.27
N SER A 71 -12.20 8.78 -7.21
CA SER A 71 -12.94 8.68 -5.94
C SER A 71 -12.62 7.39 -5.19
N TRP A 72 -12.48 6.28 -5.92
CA TRP A 72 -12.00 5.01 -5.38
C TRP A 72 -10.60 5.18 -4.80
N LEU A 73 -9.63 5.67 -5.59
CA LEU A 73 -8.25 5.87 -5.15
C LEU A 73 -8.17 6.68 -3.84
N LEU A 74 -8.91 7.78 -3.77
CA LEU A 74 -8.98 8.62 -2.57
C LEU A 74 -9.56 7.88 -1.35
N ALA A 75 -10.60 7.06 -1.55
CA ALA A 75 -11.18 6.25 -0.49
C ALA A 75 -10.16 5.25 0.08
N GLY A 76 -9.40 4.56 -0.78
CA GLY A 76 -8.36 3.64 -0.35
C GLY A 76 -7.22 4.34 0.37
N LEU A 77 -6.76 5.49 -0.12
CA LEU A 77 -5.74 6.29 0.57
C LEU A 77 -6.21 6.75 1.96
N ARG A 78 -7.47 7.16 2.10
CA ARG A 78 -8.06 7.52 3.40
C ARG A 78 -8.13 6.31 4.34
N ALA A 79 -8.52 5.15 3.84
CA ALA A 79 -8.55 3.90 4.60
C ALA A 79 -7.15 3.50 5.09
N VAL A 80 -6.14 3.49 4.22
CA VAL A 80 -4.74 3.21 4.59
C VAL A 80 -4.22 4.22 5.61
N ARG A 81 -4.56 5.51 5.49
CA ARG A 81 -4.17 6.53 6.48
C ARG A 81 -4.89 6.35 7.82
N ALA A 82 -6.14 5.90 7.82
CA ALA A 82 -6.87 5.58 9.05
C ALA A 82 -6.24 4.37 9.73
N GLU A 83 -5.94 3.31 8.98
CA GLU A 83 -5.32 2.10 9.49
C GLU A 83 -3.91 2.36 10.03
N LYS A 84 -3.10 3.12 9.29
CA LYS A 84 -1.79 3.57 9.77
C LYS A 84 -1.93 4.32 11.10
N ARG A 85 -2.87 5.25 11.22
CA ARG A 85 -3.12 5.97 12.48
C ARG A 85 -3.59 5.06 13.58
N TYR A 86 -4.42 4.06 13.28
CA TYR A 86 -4.90 3.06 14.23
C TYR A 86 -3.74 2.21 14.76
N VAL A 87 -2.95 1.62 13.86
CA VAL A 87 -1.72 0.87 14.18
C VAL A 87 -0.78 1.74 15.00
N THR A 88 -0.47 2.96 14.56
CA THR A 88 0.43 3.86 15.31
C THR A 88 -0.14 4.25 16.68
N ARG A 89 -1.45 4.46 16.83
CA ARG A 89 -2.02 4.84 18.14
C ARG A 89 -2.13 3.68 19.11
N ASN A 90 -2.49 2.48 18.64
CA ASN A 90 -2.78 1.34 19.51
C ASN A 90 -1.55 0.45 19.75
N LEU A 91 -0.68 0.27 18.74
CA LEU A 91 0.49 -0.58 18.89
C LEU A 91 1.69 0.19 19.46
N MET A 92 1.82 1.49 19.23
CA MET A 92 2.97 2.25 19.74
C MET A 92 3.07 2.34 21.28
N PRO A 93 1.96 2.32 22.05
CA PRO A 93 2.02 2.21 23.52
C PRO A 93 2.32 0.79 24.02
N ILE A 94 1.88 -0.25 23.29
CA ILE A 94 2.04 -1.67 23.67
C ILE A 94 3.42 -2.20 23.27
N LEU A 95 3.94 -1.71 22.15
CA LEU A 95 5.34 -1.84 21.83
C LEU A 95 6.07 -1.25 23.02
N PRO A 96 6.84 -2.06 23.80
CA PRO A 96 7.59 -1.53 24.91
C PRO A 96 8.32 -0.33 24.36
N ARG A 97 8.01 0.87 24.90
CA ARG A 97 8.91 2.03 24.76
C ARG A 97 10.25 1.39 24.96
N ARG A 98 11.13 1.43 23.94
CA ARG A 98 12.51 0.99 24.10
C ARG A 98 13.05 1.85 25.23
N GLY A 99 12.84 1.39 26.46
CA GLY A 99 13.69 1.65 27.56
C GLY A 99 15.04 1.30 27.00
N ARG A 100 15.91 2.30 26.99
CA ARG A 100 17.33 2.12 27.18
C ARG A 100 17.56 0.71 27.73
N ALA A 101 18.27 -0.13 26.96
CA ALA A 101 18.63 -1.45 27.42
C ALA A 101 19.57 -1.25 28.63
N ASP A 102 18.99 -1.01 29.81
CA ASP A 102 19.70 -0.84 31.08
C ASP A 102 19.89 -2.21 31.77
N GLY A 103 19.53 -3.31 31.09
CA GLY A 103 20.03 -4.63 31.43
C GLY A 103 21.43 -4.79 30.86
N PRO A 104 22.43 -5.23 31.65
CA PRO A 104 23.75 -5.55 31.11
C PRO A 104 23.56 -6.63 30.04
N SER A 105 23.69 -6.23 28.78
CA SER A 105 23.95 -7.18 27.71
C SER A 105 25.13 -8.01 28.19
N ALA A 106 24.93 -9.31 28.40
CA ALA A 106 26.06 -10.21 28.49
C ALA A 106 26.97 -9.88 27.29
N PRO A 107 28.30 -9.75 27.48
CA PRO A 107 29.23 -9.50 26.39
C PRO A 107 29.23 -10.71 25.45
N GLY A 108 28.21 -10.77 24.61
CA GLY A 108 27.98 -11.71 23.53
C GLY A 108 27.48 -10.86 22.39
N GLU A 109 28.34 -10.73 21.38
CA GLU A 109 28.27 -9.82 20.24
C GLU A 109 26.85 -9.44 19.82
N LEU A 110 26.58 -8.13 19.77
CA LEU A 110 25.43 -7.56 19.04
C LEU A 110 25.62 -7.87 17.55
N GLY A 111 25.28 -9.09 17.13
CA GLY A 111 25.41 -9.52 15.75
C GLY A 111 24.45 -8.78 14.84
N TYR A 112 24.98 -8.34 13.69
CA TYR A 112 24.17 -7.80 12.62
C TYR A 112 23.61 -8.94 11.77
N TRP A 113 22.32 -8.86 11.45
CA TRP A 113 21.54 -9.91 10.83
C TRP A 113 21.11 -9.46 9.44
N ALA A 114 21.39 -10.28 8.43
CA ALA A 114 20.90 -10.11 7.07
C ALA A 114 20.52 -11.46 6.46
N ASP A 115 19.44 -11.46 5.67
CA ASP A 115 19.09 -12.58 4.79
C ASP A 115 19.70 -12.34 3.41
N ALA A 116 19.99 -13.40 2.65
CA ALA A 116 20.46 -13.33 1.27
C ALA A 116 19.61 -12.39 0.38
N ARG A 117 18.30 -12.31 0.61
CA ARG A 117 17.36 -11.47 -0.16
C ARG A 117 17.20 -10.04 0.37
N MET A 118 17.81 -9.69 1.50
CA MET A 118 17.68 -8.37 2.10
C MET A 118 18.72 -7.38 1.55
N LYS A 119 18.24 -6.19 1.15
CA LYS A 119 19.09 -5.04 0.80
C LYS A 119 19.59 -4.26 2.04
N ARG A 120 19.00 -4.53 3.21
CA ARG A 120 19.32 -3.85 4.46
C ARG A 120 19.71 -4.83 5.54
N TYR A 121 20.72 -4.49 6.34
CA TYR A 121 21.07 -5.25 7.53
C TYR A 121 20.33 -4.70 8.77
N HIS A 122 20.13 -5.57 9.75
CA HIS A 122 19.32 -5.30 10.93
C HIS A 122 20.09 -5.68 12.20
N LEU A 123 19.77 -5.07 13.34
CA LEU A 123 20.17 -5.62 14.63
C LEU A 123 19.39 -6.92 14.89
N SER A 124 20.01 -7.88 15.60
CA SER A 124 19.35 -9.13 16.02
C SER A 124 18.03 -8.90 16.78
N THR A 125 17.90 -7.75 17.44
CA THR A 125 16.71 -7.34 18.21
C THR A 125 15.64 -6.63 17.37
N CYS A 126 15.81 -6.50 16.06
CA CYS A 126 14.90 -5.73 15.23
C CYS A 126 13.64 -6.51 14.86
N LEU A 127 12.46 -5.93 15.13
CA LEU A 127 11.17 -6.61 14.92
C LEU A 127 10.92 -7.07 13.49
N LEU A 128 11.52 -6.39 12.49
CA LEU A 128 11.42 -6.76 11.08
C LEU A 128 12.14 -8.07 10.70
N VAL A 129 12.95 -8.61 11.62
CA VAL A 129 13.70 -9.86 11.47
C VAL A 129 13.10 -10.99 12.31
N ARG A 130 12.13 -10.69 13.18
CA ARG A 130 11.47 -11.69 14.03
C ARG A 130 10.77 -12.73 13.15
N GLY A 131 11.09 -14.01 13.37
CA GLY A 131 10.55 -15.14 12.60
C GLY A 131 11.23 -15.40 11.25
N LYS A 132 12.31 -14.68 10.92
CA LYS A 132 13.17 -14.99 9.78
C LYS A 132 14.38 -15.79 10.25
N HIS A 133 15.08 -16.44 9.31
CA HIS A 133 16.33 -17.18 9.54
C HIS A 133 17.53 -16.41 8.96
N PRO A 134 17.86 -15.22 9.48
CA PRO A 134 19.03 -14.50 9.01
C PRO A 134 20.32 -15.17 9.49
N PHE A 135 21.41 -14.88 8.79
CA PHE A 135 22.74 -15.26 9.20
C PHE A 135 23.40 -14.07 9.89
N SER A 136 24.19 -14.33 10.94
CA SER A 136 25.02 -13.31 11.57
C SER A 136 26.17 -12.96 10.62
N MET A 137 26.38 -11.68 10.37
CA MET A 137 27.50 -11.16 9.59
C MET A 137 28.18 -10.04 10.36
N SER A 138 29.48 -9.88 10.17
CA SER A 138 30.23 -8.73 10.68
C SER A 138 29.88 -7.45 9.90
N LEU A 139 30.18 -6.28 10.46
CA LEU A 139 29.98 -5.00 9.74
C LEU A 139 30.83 -4.94 8.46
N ASP A 140 32.03 -5.49 8.48
CA ASP A 140 32.93 -5.50 7.33
C ASP A 140 32.38 -6.38 6.20
N GLU A 141 31.83 -7.54 6.53
CA GLU A 141 31.13 -8.41 5.58
C GLU A 141 29.91 -7.71 4.98
N LEU A 142 29.13 -7.03 5.83
CA LEU A 142 27.95 -6.27 5.39
C LEU A 142 28.32 -5.10 4.48
N ALA A 143 29.39 -4.38 4.79
CA ALA A 143 29.94 -3.31 3.97
C ALA A 143 30.43 -3.85 2.61
N ALA A 144 31.14 -4.98 2.61
CA ALA A 144 31.59 -5.65 1.38
C ALA A 144 30.43 -6.08 0.49
N THR A 145 29.26 -6.41 1.06
CA THR A 145 28.05 -6.73 0.29
C THR A 145 27.27 -5.50 -0.21
N GLY A 146 27.69 -4.28 0.11
CA GLY A 146 26.99 -3.05 -0.28
C GLY A 146 25.62 -2.87 0.38
N ARG A 147 25.35 -3.59 1.49
CA ARG A 147 24.06 -3.49 2.20
C ARG A 147 24.03 -2.23 3.05
N THR A 148 22.84 -1.64 3.15
CA THR A 148 22.63 -0.42 3.95
C THR A 148 21.96 -0.73 5.29
N ALA A 149 22.17 0.13 6.26
CA ALA A 149 21.60 -0.03 7.59
C ALA A 149 20.05 0.10 7.56
N CYS A 150 19.33 -0.70 8.36
CA CYS A 150 17.88 -0.55 8.47
C CYS A 150 17.50 0.72 9.25
N GLY A 151 16.72 1.61 8.60
CA GLY A 151 16.24 2.84 9.23
C GLY A 151 15.32 2.67 10.46
N VAL A 152 14.82 1.46 10.74
CA VAL A 152 14.05 1.15 11.97
C VAL A 152 14.96 0.77 13.13
N CYS A 153 16.11 0.16 12.83
CA CYS A 153 17.06 -0.30 13.84
C CYS A 153 18.15 0.78 14.12
N LEU A 154 18.43 1.71 13.19
CA LEU A 154 19.47 2.77 13.31
C LEU A 154 19.04 4.24 13.57
N PRO A 155 18.08 4.57 14.45
CA PRO A 155 18.02 5.94 14.99
C PRO A 155 18.96 6.19 16.20
N LEU A 156 19.61 5.15 16.76
CA LEU A 156 20.20 5.24 18.11
C LEU A 156 21.70 5.56 18.17
N GLU A 157 22.44 5.47 17.06
CA GLU A 157 23.92 5.62 17.09
C GLU A 157 24.42 7.02 16.68
N ARG A 158 23.56 7.92 16.18
CA ARG A 158 23.96 9.29 15.76
C ARG A 158 23.61 10.40 16.74
N VAL A 159 23.45 10.05 18.03
CA VAL A 159 23.27 11.03 19.11
C VAL A 159 24.44 10.87 20.07
N SER A 160 25.63 11.27 19.62
CA SER A 160 26.84 11.44 20.42
C SER A 160 27.44 12.79 20.10
#